data_AF-A0A522V9E8-F1
#
_entry.id   AF-A0A522V9E8-F1
#
_cell.length_a   1.000
_cell.length_b   1.000
_cell.length_c   1.000
_cell.angle_alpha   90.00
_cell.angle_beta   90.00
_cell.angle_gamma   90.00
#
_symmetry.space_group_name_H-M   'P 1'
#
loop_
_entity.id
_entity.type
_entity.pdbx_description
1 polymer ?
#
loop_
_entity_poly.entity_id
_entity_poly.type
_entity_poly.pdbx_seq_one_letter_code
_entity_poly.pdbx_strand_id
1 'polypeptide(L)'
;LGIPVSASAGEMFQHVDAVIDFTVPPASVEHAKIAAQFGKVLIVGTTGMNEAQTRQVAEAANKCRIVMAPNFSLGVNVAMAVVEQVAQVLDDAYDIEIVEMHHHHKIDAPSGTALGLGRAAAKGRGVVLDEVACRSRDGLVGARQRGEIGFATLRGGDVIGDHTVIFASDGERLEITHRANSRQIFAKGAVRAALWCKGRKHGLYSMKDVLGL
;
A
#
# COMPACT_ATOMS: atom_id res chain seq x y z
N LEU A 1 -8.81 -23.90 16.30
CA LEU A 1 -7.68 -23.41 17.13
C LEU A 1 -8.00 -23.40 18.63
N GLY A 2 -9.27 -23.37 19.08
CA GLY A 2 -9.59 -23.42 20.52
C GLY A 2 -9.12 -22.18 21.31
N ILE A 3 -8.77 -21.10 20.61
CA ILE A 3 -8.30 -19.85 21.22
C ILE A 3 -9.54 -18.97 21.47
N PRO A 4 -9.84 -18.58 22.72
CA PRO A 4 -10.98 -17.73 23.04
C PRO A 4 -10.78 -16.31 22.50
N VAL A 5 -11.88 -15.66 22.11
CA VAL A 5 -11.87 -14.25 21.72
C VAL A 5 -11.85 -13.39 22.99
N SER A 6 -10.97 -12.40 23.04
CA SER A 6 -10.87 -11.44 24.16
C SER A 6 -11.08 -10.01 23.66
N ALA A 7 -11.66 -9.17 24.52
CA ALA A 7 -11.80 -7.73 24.32
C ALA A 7 -10.60 -6.94 24.90
N SER A 8 -9.70 -7.57 25.65
CA SER A 8 -8.55 -6.92 26.27
C SER A 8 -7.30 -7.07 25.41
N ALA A 9 -6.99 -6.03 24.62
CA ALA A 9 -5.75 -5.98 23.85
C ALA A 9 -4.52 -6.09 24.77
N GLY A 10 -4.51 -5.40 25.91
CA GLY A 10 -3.40 -5.43 26.86
C GLY A 10 -3.08 -6.83 27.39
N GLU A 11 -4.09 -7.66 27.65
CA GLU A 11 -3.89 -9.07 28.03
C GLU A 11 -3.36 -9.88 26.86
N MET A 12 -3.95 -9.75 25.67
CA MET A 12 -3.51 -10.52 24.49
C MET A 12 -2.05 -10.27 24.13
N PHE A 13 -1.58 -9.03 24.20
CA PHE A 13 -0.19 -8.67 23.89
C PHE A 13 0.84 -9.35 24.81
N GLN A 14 0.46 -9.74 26.03
CA GLN A 14 1.36 -10.45 26.95
C GLN A 14 1.65 -11.88 26.48
N HIS A 15 0.73 -12.49 25.72
CA HIS A 15 0.77 -13.90 25.34
C HIS A 15 1.19 -14.15 23.90
N VAL A 16 1.55 -13.10 23.14
CA VAL A 16 1.95 -13.22 21.73
C VAL A 16 3.28 -12.53 21.46
N ASP A 17 3.93 -12.90 20.35
CA ASP A 17 5.15 -12.24 19.87
C ASP A 17 4.85 -11.12 18.85
N ALA A 18 3.73 -11.25 18.15
CA ALA A 18 3.33 -10.36 17.08
C ALA A 18 1.81 -10.17 17.03
N VAL A 19 1.38 -8.98 16.65
CA VAL A 19 -0.02 -8.61 16.44
C VAL A 19 -0.20 -8.11 15.01
N ILE A 20 -1.24 -8.60 14.34
CA ILE A 20 -1.65 -8.16 13.01
C ILE A 20 -2.91 -7.32 13.16
N ASP A 21 -2.82 -6.05 12.77
CA ASP A 21 -3.83 -5.03 12.99
C ASP A 21 -4.32 -4.43 11.66
N PHE A 22 -5.55 -4.81 11.31
CA PHE A 22 -6.32 -4.26 10.19
C PHE A 22 -7.68 -3.77 10.74
N THR A 23 -7.64 -2.73 11.55
CA THR A 23 -8.80 -2.20 12.28
C THR A 23 -9.11 -0.76 11.88
N VAL A 24 -9.09 0.18 12.83
CA VAL A 24 -9.41 1.60 12.66
C VAL A 24 -8.30 2.47 13.25
N PRO A 25 -8.06 3.68 12.70
CA PRO A 25 -6.93 4.51 13.12
C PRO A 25 -6.78 4.73 14.64
N PRO A 26 -7.84 5.02 15.41
CA PRO A 26 -7.71 5.19 16.86
C PRO A 26 -7.25 3.90 17.58
N ALA A 27 -7.74 2.74 17.16
CA ALA A 27 -7.36 1.46 17.75
C ALA A 27 -5.89 1.13 17.46
N SER A 28 -5.43 1.35 16.23
CA SER A 28 -4.03 1.11 15.87
C SER A 28 -3.03 1.99 16.61
N VAL A 29 -3.41 3.23 16.94
CA VAL A 29 -2.58 4.07 17.82
C VAL A 29 -2.46 3.46 19.22
N GLU A 30 -3.57 2.98 19.80
CA GLU A 30 -3.54 2.31 21.11
C GLU A 30 -2.76 1.00 21.06
N HIS A 31 -2.93 0.19 20.01
CA HIS A 31 -2.16 -1.02 19.79
C HIS A 31 -0.66 -0.72 19.67
N ALA A 32 -0.27 0.38 19.02
CA ALA A 32 1.14 0.79 18.93
C ALA A 32 1.72 1.14 20.31
N LYS A 33 0.96 1.83 21.17
CA LYS A 33 1.37 2.11 22.56
C LYS A 33 1.57 0.82 23.36
N ILE A 34 0.64 -0.13 23.25
CA ILE A 34 0.73 -1.44 23.92
C ILE A 34 1.92 -2.25 23.38
N ALA A 35 2.11 -2.25 22.06
CA ALA A 35 3.26 -2.91 21.41
C ALA A 35 4.59 -2.36 21.93
N ALA A 36 4.69 -1.03 22.06
CA ALA A 36 5.85 -0.35 22.62
C ALA A 36 6.09 -0.66 24.11
N GLN A 37 5.02 -0.82 24.91
CA GLN A 37 5.12 -1.19 26.32
C GLN A 37 5.71 -2.59 26.51
N PHE A 38 5.31 -3.55 25.67
CA PHE A 38 5.72 -4.96 25.79
C PHE A 38 6.83 -5.38 24.81
N GLY A 39 7.35 -4.47 23.98
CA GLY A 39 8.36 -4.75 22.96
C GLY A 39 7.91 -5.72 21.86
N LYS A 40 6.60 -5.81 21.61
CA LYS A 40 6.00 -6.79 20.67
C LYS A 40 6.02 -6.29 19.23
N VAL A 41 5.99 -7.22 18.27
CA VAL A 41 5.85 -6.85 16.85
C VAL A 41 4.43 -6.37 16.60
N LEU A 42 4.28 -5.28 15.85
CA LEU A 42 2.98 -4.81 15.38
C LEU A 42 2.99 -4.66 13.85
N ILE A 43 2.02 -5.28 13.19
CA ILE A 43 1.80 -5.15 11.76
C ILE A 43 0.55 -4.30 11.54
N VAL A 44 0.73 -3.08 11.07
CA VAL A 44 -0.34 -2.09 10.87
C VAL A 44 -0.73 -2.05 9.40
N GLY A 45 -1.82 -2.73 9.05
CA GLY A 45 -2.49 -2.65 7.76
C GLY A 45 -3.66 -1.67 7.75
N THR A 46 -3.98 -1.04 8.87
CA THR A 46 -4.99 0.01 9.00
C THR A 46 -4.64 1.23 8.13
N THR A 47 -5.55 1.64 7.27
CA THR A 47 -5.43 2.83 6.41
C THR A 47 -6.21 4.02 6.96
N GLY A 48 -5.96 5.23 6.44
CA GLY A 48 -6.74 6.42 6.80
C GLY A 48 -6.30 7.13 8.08
N MET A 49 -5.07 6.88 8.55
CA MET A 49 -4.48 7.65 9.65
C MET A 49 -4.17 9.07 9.21
N ASN A 50 -4.43 10.04 10.08
CA ASN A 50 -3.93 11.40 9.90
C ASN A 50 -2.44 11.52 10.30
N GLU A 51 -1.85 12.68 10.07
CA GLU A 51 -0.43 12.91 10.40
C GLU A 51 -0.12 12.73 11.89
N ALA A 52 -1.00 13.19 12.78
CA ALA A 52 -0.79 13.07 14.23
C ALA A 52 -0.78 11.60 14.67
N GLN A 53 -1.71 10.80 14.16
CA GLN A 53 -1.77 9.36 14.41
C GLN A 53 -0.54 8.64 13.83
N THR A 54 -0.14 9.00 12.62
CA THR A 54 1.07 8.45 11.98
C THR A 54 2.32 8.75 12.81
N ARG A 55 2.45 9.97 13.35
CA ARG A 55 3.54 10.35 14.27
C ARG A 55 3.53 9.51 15.55
N GLN A 56 2.37 9.31 16.16
CA GLN A 56 2.24 8.48 17.38
C GLN A 56 2.67 7.03 17.14
N VAL A 57 2.32 6.44 15.99
CA VAL A 57 2.79 5.10 15.62
C VAL A 57 4.30 5.09 15.40
N ALA A 58 4.85 6.11 14.73
CA ALA A 58 6.29 6.23 14.53
C ALA A 58 7.07 6.38 15.85
N GLU A 59 6.53 7.13 16.82
CA GLU A 59 7.12 7.27 18.15
C GLU A 59 7.15 5.95 18.92
N ALA A 60 6.07 5.16 18.84
CA ALA A 60 6.00 3.82 19.44
C ALA A 60 7.07 2.88 18.86
N ALA A 61 7.37 3.02 17.56
CA ALA A 61 8.37 2.21 16.87
C ALA A 61 9.81 2.40 17.41
N ASN A 62 10.08 3.41 18.25
CA ASN A 62 11.36 3.51 18.96
C ASN A 62 11.56 2.40 20.02
N LYS A 63 10.48 1.78 20.48
CA LYS A 63 10.50 0.77 21.55
C LYS A 63 10.02 -0.62 21.10
N CYS A 64 9.62 -0.78 19.85
CA CYS A 64 9.16 -2.05 19.30
C CYS A 64 9.41 -2.13 17.78
N ARG A 65 9.02 -3.23 17.14
CA ARG A 65 9.11 -3.38 15.68
C ARG A 65 7.73 -3.18 15.08
N ILE A 66 7.58 -2.17 14.23
CA ILE A 66 6.32 -1.89 13.56
C ILE A 66 6.52 -2.01 12.05
N VAL A 67 5.72 -2.82 11.37
CA VAL A 67 5.60 -2.75 9.91
C VAL A 67 4.28 -2.06 9.61
N MET A 68 4.33 -0.89 8.97
CA MET A 68 3.15 -0.15 8.57
C MET A 68 3.14 -0.01 7.05
N ALA A 69 2.09 -0.49 6.42
CA ALA A 69 1.95 -0.39 4.97
C ALA A 69 0.48 -0.29 4.56
N PRO A 70 0.14 0.53 3.56
CA PRO A 70 -1.23 0.62 3.04
C PRO A 70 -1.65 -0.63 2.26
N ASN A 71 -0.69 -1.52 1.91
CA ASN A 71 -0.95 -2.76 1.20
C ASN A 71 0.10 -3.82 1.57
N PHE A 72 -0.36 -4.98 2.05
CA PHE A 72 0.50 -6.11 2.41
C PHE A 72 0.65 -7.17 1.29
N SER A 73 0.02 -7.00 0.12
CA SER A 73 0.30 -7.89 -1.02
C SER A 73 1.75 -7.75 -1.45
N LEU A 74 2.47 -8.88 -1.47
CA LEU A 74 3.84 -8.94 -1.98
C LEU A 74 3.89 -8.49 -3.43
N GLY A 75 2.96 -8.98 -4.26
CA GLY A 75 2.91 -8.66 -5.68
C GLY A 75 2.68 -7.17 -5.94
N VAL A 76 1.82 -6.52 -5.14
CA VAL A 76 1.62 -5.06 -5.24
C VAL A 76 2.90 -4.29 -4.91
N ASN A 77 3.60 -4.68 -3.84
CA ASN A 77 4.84 -3.98 -3.45
C ASN A 77 5.97 -4.19 -4.47
N VAL A 78 6.07 -5.39 -5.07
CA VAL A 78 6.97 -5.65 -6.20
C VAL A 78 6.57 -4.79 -7.41
N ALA A 79 5.29 -4.75 -7.77
CA ALA A 79 4.81 -3.93 -8.88
C ALA A 79 5.13 -2.44 -8.67
N MET A 80 4.97 -1.91 -7.46
CA MET A 80 5.36 -0.53 -7.13
C MET A 80 6.86 -0.30 -7.33
N ALA A 81 7.72 -1.21 -6.88
CA ALA A 81 9.17 -1.07 -7.06
C ALA A 81 9.57 -1.14 -8.54
N VAL A 82 8.98 -2.05 -9.32
CA VAL A 82 9.25 -2.17 -10.76
C VAL A 82 8.73 -0.94 -11.50
N VAL A 83 7.54 -0.44 -11.18
CA VAL A 83 6.99 0.79 -11.78
C VAL A 83 7.89 2.00 -11.50
N GLU A 84 8.41 2.14 -10.28
CA GLU A 84 9.37 3.19 -9.93
C GLU A 84 10.64 3.11 -10.79
N GLN A 85 11.22 1.90 -10.93
CA GLN A 85 12.41 1.68 -11.76
C GLN A 85 12.16 1.92 -13.25
N VAL A 86 11.04 1.43 -13.78
CA VAL A 86 10.68 1.63 -15.20
C VAL A 86 10.44 3.12 -15.48
N ALA A 87 9.74 3.83 -14.58
CA ALA A 87 9.50 5.27 -14.73
C ALA A 87 10.77 6.12 -14.62
N GLN A 88 11.82 5.61 -13.97
CA GLN A 88 13.14 6.23 -13.93
C GLN A 88 13.92 6.02 -15.23
N VAL A 89 13.75 4.88 -15.90
CA VAL A 89 14.45 4.53 -17.14
C VAL A 89 13.77 5.12 -18.37
N LEU A 90 12.44 5.04 -18.44
CA LEU A 90 11.65 5.54 -19.55
C LEU A 90 11.29 7.01 -19.32
N ASP A 91 11.78 7.89 -20.20
CA ASP A 91 11.50 9.32 -20.15
C ASP A 91 10.04 9.66 -20.47
N ASP A 92 9.73 10.95 -20.47
CA ASP A 92 8.37 11.47 -20.69
C ASP A 92 7.85 11.36 -22.13
N ALA A 93 8.57 10.69 -23.04
CA ALA A 93 8.00 10.18 -24.28
C ALA A 93 7.10 8.95 -24.06
N TYR A 94 7.23 8.26 -22.91
CA TYR A 94 6.27 7.24 -22.50
C TYR A 94 5.20 7.85 -21.60
N ASP A 95 3.98 7.89 -22.13
CA ASP A 95 2.77 8.24 -21.42
C ASP A 95 2.45 7.18 -20.37
N ILE A 96 2.20 7.62 -19.14
CA ILE A 96 1.86 6.75 -18.02
C ILE A 96 0.37 6.80 -17.78
N GLU A 97 -0.28 5.63 -17.85
CA GLU A 97 -1.70 5.45 -17.56
C GLU A 97 -1.90 4.32 -16.55
N ILE A 98 -2.79 4.52 -15.58
CA ILE A 98 -3.10 3.56 -14.54
C ILE A 98 -4.56 3.19 -14.64
N VAL A 99 -4.85 1.95 -15.03
CA VAL A 99 -6.21 1.42 -15.04
C VAL A 99 -6.41 0.45 -13.89
N GLU A 100 -7.53 0.58 -13.19
CA GLU A 100 -7.91 -0.32 -12.11
C GLU A 100 -9.35 -0.81 -12.20
N MET A 101 -9.63 -1.98 -11.63
CA MET A 101 -11.00 -2.48 -11.45
C MET A 101 -11.20 -3.06 -10.05
N HIS A 102 -12.36 -2.78 -9.47
CA HIS A 102 -12.81 -3.35 -8.19
C HIS A 102 -14.30 -3.66 -8.22
N HIS A 103 -14.77 -4.40 -7.22
CA HIS A 103 -16.17 -4.72 -6.99
C HIS A 103 -17.07 -3.47 -6.89
N HIS A 104 -18.39 -3.65 -7.13
CA HIS A 104 -19.35 -2.54 -7.12
C HIS A 104 -19.53 -1.87 -5.75
N HIS A 105 -19.17 -2.53 -4.65
CA HIS A 105 -19.29 -1.97 -3.30
C HIS A 105 -18.10 -1.07 -2.88
N LYS A 106 -17.10 -0.85 -3.76
CA LYS A 106 -15.92 -0.08 -3.39
C LYS A 106 -16.25 1.42 -3.41
N ILE A 107 -15.96 2.09 -2.29
CA ILE A 107 -16.37 3.48 -2.03
C ILE A 107 -15.36 4.50 -2.56
N ASP A 108 -14.06 4.23 -2.40
CA ASP A 108 -12.97 5.11 -2.81
C ASP A 108 -12.57 4.91 -4.28
N ALA A 109 -12.21 5.98 -4.98
CA ALA A 109 -11.72 5.98 -6.37
C ALA A 109 -10.75 7.17 -6.63
N PRO A 110 -9.58 6.96 -7.27
CA PRO A 110 -8.93 5.67 -7.52
C PRO A 110 -8.60 4.95 -6.20
N SER A 111 -8.35 3.63 -6.24
CA SER A 111 -7.96 2.92 -5.01
C SER A 111 -6.64 3.42 -4.43
N GLY A 112 -6.44 3.17 -3.13
CA GLY A 112 -5.15 3.38 -2.48
C GLY A 112 -3.96 2.68 -3.17
N THR A 113 -4.18 1.51 -3.78
CA THR A 113 -3.16 0.81 -4.56
C THR A 113 -2.84 1.53 -5.87
N ALA A 114 -3.85 1.98 -6.62
CA ALA A 114 -3.66 2.78 -7.82
C ALA A 114 -2.89 4.07 -7.51
N LEU A 115 -3.26 4.77 -6.42
CA LEU A 115 -2.54 5.94 -5.93
C LEU A 115 -1.09 5.62 -5.55
N GLY A 116 -0.83 4.47 -4.94
CA GLY A 116 0.52 4.02 -4.62
C GLY A 116 1.37 3.73 -5.85
N LEU A 117 0.79 3.10 -6.88
CA LEU A 117 1.44 2.89 -8.18
C LEU A 117 1.73 4.22 -8.88
N GLY A 118 0.79 5.17 -8.84
CA GLY A 118 1.01 6.53 -9.35
C GLY A 118 2.13 7.26 -8.63
N ARG A 119 2.21 7.14 -7.30
CA ARG A 119 3.31 7.74 -6.53
C ARG A 119 4.65 7.11 -6.86
N ALA A 120 4.68 5.80 -7.08
CA ALA A 120 5.89 5.11 -7.53
C ALA A 120 6.34 5.61 -8.91
N ALA A 121 5.42 5.74 -9.85
CA ALA A 121 5.69 6.29 -11.18
C ALA A 121 6.18 7.75 -11.12
N ALA A 122 5.48 8.61 -10.38
CA ALA A 122 5.86 10.01 -10.18
C ALA A 122 7.24 10.14 -9.53
N LYS A 123 7.54 9.30 -8.53
CA LYS A 123 8.85 9.25 -7.89
C LYS A 123 9.96 8.85 -8.88
N GLY A 124 9.72 7.84 -9.72
CA GLY A 124 10.66 7.47 -10.78
C GLY A 124 10.95 8.62 -11.75
N ARG A 125 9.93 9.42 -12.07
CA ARG A 125 10.04 10.65 -12.89
C ARG A 125 10.57 11.88 -12.15
N GLY A 126 10.76 11.82 -10.83
CA GLY A 126 11.20 12.96 -10.03
C GLY A 126 10.15 14.08 -9.89
N VAL A 127 8.87 13.77 -10.01
CA VAL A 127 7.75 14.74 -9.93
C VAL A 127 6.80 14.41 -8.77
N VAL A 128 5.96 15.37 -8.39
CA VAL A 128 4.91 15.18 -7.38
C VAL A 128 3.62 14.70 -8.05
N LEU A 129 3.08 13.56 -7.62
CA LEU A 129 1.89 12.97 -8.25
C LEU A 129 0.70 13.94 -8.31
N ASP A 130 0.45 14.69 -7.25
CA ASP A 130 -0.72 15.59 -7.17
C ASP A 130 -0.63 16.77 -8.15
N GLU A 131 0.55 17.07 -8.68
CA GLU A 131 0.76 18.12 -9.69
C GLU A 131 0.53 17.61 -11.11
N VAL A 132 0.68 16.30 -11.35
CA VAL A 132 0.64 15.71 -12.70
C VAL A 132 -0.50 14.70 -12.91
N ALA A 133 -1.27 14.39 -11.86
CA ALA A 133 -2.32 13.37 -11.93
C ALA A 133 -3.57 13.88 -12.64
N CYS A 134 -4.02 13.14 -13.65
CA CYS A 134 -5.35 13.32 -14.24
C CYS A 134 -6.27 12.16 -13.82
N ARG A 135 -7.30 12.48 -13.04
CA ARG A 135 -8.15 11.48 -12.39
C ARG A 135 -9.35 11.04 -13.23
N SER A 136 -9.70 11.82 -14.24
CA SER A 136 -10.84 11.56 -15.12
C SER A 136 -10.62 12.30 -16.44
N ARG A 137 -11.08 11.68 -17.54
CA ARG A 137 -11.19 12.33 -18.85
C ARG A 137 -12.63 12.14 -19.33
N ASP A 138 -13.36 13.23 -19.50
CA ASP A 138 -14.77 13.23 -19.90
C ASP A 138 -15.02 14.37 -20.92
N GLY A 139 -15.68 14.03 -22.04
CA GLY A 139 -15.92 14.96 -23.14
C GLY A 139 -14.67 15.37 -23.94
N LEU A 140 -14.62 16.63 -24.36
CA LEU A 140 -13.54 17.21 -25.19
C LEU A 140 -12.41 17.76 -24.30
N VAL A 141 -11.54 16.86 -23.83
CA VAL A 141 -10.42 17.21 -22.93
C VAL A 141 -9.18 17.80 -23.62
N GLY A 142 -9.14 17.77 -24.96
CA GLY A 142 -7.98 18.19 -25.75
C GLY A 142 -6.87 17.14 -25.83
N ALA A 143 -5.71 17.55 -26.35
CA ALA A 143 -4.53 16.68 -26.41
C ALA A 143 -3.99 16.42 -24.99
N ARG A 144 -3.45 15.22 -24.77
CA ARG A 144 -2.87 14.81 -23.48
C ARG A 144 -1.69 15.72 -23.12
N GLN A 145 -1.59 16.15 -21.87
CA GLN A 145 -0.44 16.91 -21.41
C GLN A 145 0.77 15.97 -21.24
N ARG A 146 1.94 16.41 -21.71
CA ARG A 146 3.19 15.64 -21.59
C ARG A 146 3.56 15.52 -20.10
N GLY A 147 3.94 14.32 -19.68
CA GLY A 147 4.32 14.03 -18.29
C GLY A 147 3.15 13.81 -17.32
N GLU A 148 1.90 13.94 -17.77
CA GLU A 148 0.71 13.60 -16.99
C GLU A 148 0.72 12.12 -16.56
N ILE A 149 0.10 11.79 -15.43
CA ILE A 149 -0.17 10.41 -15.00
C ILE A 149 -1.68 10.22 -14.94
N GLY A 150 -2.23 9.51 -15.93
CA GLY A 150 -3.67 9.31 -16.06
C GLY A 150 -4.20 8.16 -15.21
N PHE A 151 -5.45 8.27 -14.76
CA PHE A 151 -6.16 7.23 -14.02
C PHE A 151 -7.48 6.88 -14.69
N ALA A 152 -7.74 5.59 -14.86
CA ALA A 152 -9.02 5.04 -15.30
C ALA A 152 -9.54 4.06 -14.23
N THR A 153 -10.74 4.32 -13.71
CA THR A 153 -11.27 3.59 -12.56
C THR A 153 -12.55 2.84 -12.93
N LEU A 154 -12.52 1.51 -12.86
CA LEU A 154 -13.65 0.63 -13.19
C LEU A 154 -14.26 0.02 -11.92
N ARG A 155 -15.58 -0.19 -11.95
CA ARG A 155 -16.34 -0.86 -10.89
C ARG A 155 -17.24 -1.94 -11.50
N GLY A 156 -17.28 -3.13 -10.91
CA GLY A 156 -18.19 -4.17 -11.34
C GLY A 156 -18.00 -5.50 -10.62
N GLY A 157 -19.12 -6.21 -10.40
CA GLY A 157 -19.13 -7.55 -9.82
C GLY A 157 -18.43 -7.64 -8.47
N ASP A 158 -17.64 -8.70 -8.30
CA ASP A 158 -16.92 -9.07 -7.08
C ASP A 158 -15.39 -8.95 -7.21
N VAL A 159 -14.90 -8.22 -8.23
CA VAL A 159 -13.46 -8.05 -8.50
C VAL A 159 -12.72 -7.56 -7.25
N ILE A 160 -11.75 -8.34 -6.78
CA ILE A 160 -11.00 -8.02 -5.56
C ILE A 160 -10.08 -6.82 -5.77
N GLY A 161 -9.45 -6.73 -6.94
CA GLY A 161 -8.59 -5.62 -7.32
C GLY A 161 -7.66 -5.99 -8.46
N ASP A 162 -7.86 -5.37 -9.61
CA ASP A 162 -6.95 -5.42 -10.75
C ASP A 162 -6.32 -4.05 -10.96
N HIS A 163 -5.02 -4.02 -11.25
CA HIS A 163 -4.24 -2.82 -11.46
C HIS A 163 -3.28 -3.04 -12.60
N THR A 164 -3.29 -2.15 -13.59
CA THR A 164 -2.30 -2.13 -14.66
C THR A 164 -1.71 -0.74 -14.77
N VAL A 165 -0.38 -0.66 -14.71
CA VAL A 165 0.38 0.54 -15.09
C VAL A 165 0.88 0.34 -16.50
N ILE A 166 0.55 1.28 -17.37
CA ILE A 166 0.82 1.27 -18.79
C ILE A 166 1.84 2.37 -19.06
N PHE A 167 2.92 2.02 -19.74
CA PHE A 167 3.89 2.95 -20.33
C PHE A 167 3.75 2.85 -21.85
N ALA A 168 3.16 3.86 -22.49
CA ALA A 168 2.86 3.85 -23.92
C ALA A 168 3.67 4.92 -24.66
N SER A 169 4.28 4.55 -25.78
CA SER A 169 4.98 5.46 -26.69
C SER A 169 4.66 5.10 -28.14
N ASP A 170 5.19 5.86 -29.10
CA ASP A 170 4.99 5.56 -30.52
C ASP A 170 5.60 4.19 -30.88
N GLY A 171 4.73 3.24 -31.23
CA GLY A 171 5.13 1.92 -31.75
C GLY A 171 5.24 0.80 -30.70
N GLU A 172 5.15 1.09 -29.40
CA GLU A 172 5.14 0.06 -28.36
C GLU A 172 4.42 0.43 -27.07
N ARG A 173 4.21 -0.58 -26.22
CA ARG A 173 3.61 -0.42 -24.91
C ARG A 173 4.15 -1.46 -23.94
N LEU A 174 4.55 -1.02 -22.75
CA LEU A 174 4.94 -1.87 -21.64
C LEU A 174 3.86 -1.82 -20.55
N GLU A 175 3.41 -2.98 -20.09
CA GLU A 175 2.36 -3.09 -19.07
C GLU A 175 2.85 -3.88 -17.85
N ILE A 176 2.59 -3.33 -16.67
CA ILE A 176 2.82 -3.99 -15.38
C ILE A 176 1.47 -4.20 -14.72
N THR A 177 1.02 -5.46 -14.69
CA THR A 177 -0.30 -5.83 -14.17
C THR A 177 -0.20 -6.66 -12.89
N HIS A 178 -1.01 -6.29 -11.90
CA HIS A 178 -1.30 -7.11 -10.72
C HIS A 178 -2.80 -7.42 -10.68
N ARG A 179 -3.16 -8.70 -10.45
CA ARG A 179 -4.54 -9.15 -10.26
C ARG A 179 -4.68 -9.89 -8.95
N ALA A 180 -5.61 -9.45 -8.11
CA ALA A 180 -5.94 -10.13 -6.87
C ALA A 180 -7.12 -11.10 -7.09
N ASN A 181 -6.92 -12.39 -6.85
CA ASN A 181 -8.01 -13.36 -6.86
C ASN A 181 -8.64 -13.58 -5.47
N SER A 182 -8.00 -13.10 -4.40
CA SER A 182 -8.46 -13.28 -3.03
C SER A 182 -7.79 -12.30 -2.08
N ARG A 183 -8.51 -11.87 -1.03
CA ARG A 183 -7.95 -11.09 0.08
C ARG A 183 -6.91 -11.85 0.91
N GLN A 184 -6.79 -13.18 0.72
CA GLN A 184 -5.75 -13.99 1.37
C GLN A 184 -4.32 -13.50 1.09
N ILE A 185 -4.08 -12.83 -0.03
CA ILE A 185 -2.74 -12.31 -0.36
C ILE A 185 -2.27 -11.26 0.64
N PHE A 186 -3.19 -10.46 1.20
CA PHE A 186 -2.86 -9.44 2.20
C PHE A 186 -2.53 -10.10 3.54
N ALA A 187 -3.30 -11.10 3.95
CA ALA A 187 -3.04 -11.87 5.17
C ALA A 187 -1.69 -12.61 5.10
N LYS A 188 -1.39 -13.26 3.95
CA LYS A 188 -0.08 -13.91 3.73
C LYS A 188 1.09 -12.93 3.86
N GLY A 189 0.93 -11.72 3.34
CA GLY A 189 1.95 -10.69 3.48
C GLY A 189 2.10 -10.12 4.88
N ALA A 190 1.00 -9.93 5.60
CA ALA A 190 1.03 -9.52 7.00
C ALA A 190 1.74 -10.56 7.88
N VAL A 191 1.47 -11.85 7.66
CA VAL A 191 2.19 -12.95 8.33
C VAL A 191 3.67 -12.95 7.96
N ARG A 192 4.02 -12.76 6.68
CA ARG A 192 5.42 -12.64 6.25
C ARG A 192 6.13 -11.47 6.93
N ALA A 193 5.47 -10.32 7.04
CA ALA A 193 6.01 -9.15 7.73
C ALA A 193 6.24 -9.42 9.23
N ALA A 194 5.28 -10.07 9.90
CA ALA A 194 5.43 -10.48 11.30
C ALA A 194 6.65 -11.40 11.50
N LEU A 195 6.83 -12.39 10.61
CA LEU A 195 7.98 -13.30 10.65
C LEU A 195 9.29 -12.58 10.34
N TRP A 196 9.30 -11.67 9.36
CA TRP A 196 10.47 -10.87 8.98
C TRP A 196 11.00 -10.00 10.11
N CYS A 197 10.11 -9.54 11.00
CA CYS A 197 10.49 -8.76 12.18
C CYS A 197 11.31 -9.55 13.21
N LYS A 198 11.39 -10.89 13.13
CA LYS A 198 12.20 -11.70 14.05
C LYS A 198 13.68 -11.33 13.92
N GLY A 199 14.29 -10.91 15.03
CA GLY A 199 15.70 -10.47 15.06
C GLY A 199 15.97 -9.07 14.49
N ARG A 200 14.94 -8.30 14.11
CA ARG A 200 15.09 -6.90 13.70
C ARG A 200 15.17 -5.98 14.92
N LYS A 201 15.90 -4.88 14.76
CA LYS A 201 15.94 -3.79 15.75
C LYS A 201 14.58 -3.12 15.85
N HIS A 202 14.38 -2.31 16.89
CA HIS A 202 13.23 -1.43 16.95
C HIS A 202 13.27 -0.44 15.77
N GLY A 203 12.09 -0.12 15.24
CA GLY A 203 11.96 0.75 14.10
C GLY A 203 10.60 0.64 13.41
N LEU A 204 10.30 1.67 12.63
CA LEU A 204 9.17 1.70 11.72
C LEU A 204 9.66 1.22 10.34
N TYR A 205 9.03 0.17 9.85
CA TYR A 205 9.36 -0.49 8.59
C TYR A 205 8.16 -0.46 7.64
N SER A 206 8.45 -0.59 6.36
CA SER A 206 7.50 -0.75 5.27
C SER A 206 7.57 -2.16 4.70
N MET A 207 6.67 -2.48 3.77
CA MET A 207 6.77 -3.72 2.99
C MET A 207 7.95 -3.72 2.01
N LYS A 208 8.53 -2.56 1.66
CA LYS A 208 9.79 -2.52 0.89
C LYS A 208 10.94 -3.10 1.71
N ASP A 209 11.05 -2.73 2.99
CA ASP A 209 12.03 -3.30 3.92
C ASP A 209 11.87 -4.82 4.08
N VAL A 210 10.61 -5.28 4.21
CA VAL A 210 10.28 -6.71 4.32
C VAL A 210 10.72 -7.50 3.09
N LEU A 211 10.67 -6.88 1.92
CA LEU A 211 11.01 -7.50 0.64
C LEU A 211 12.46 -7.27 0.20
N GLY A 212 13.19 -6.34 0.82
CA GLY A 212 14.54 -5.94 0.40
C GLY A 212 14.53 -5.17 -0.92
N LEU A 213 13.51 -4.34 -1.13
CA LEU A 213 13.31 -3.49 -2.31
C LEU A 213 13.74 -2.04 -2.07
#